data_AF-A0A1Q7R729-F1
#
_entry.id   AF-A0A1Q7R729-F1
#
_cell.length_a   1.000
_cell.length_b   1.000
_cell.length_c   1.000
_cell.angle_alpha   90.00
_cell.angle_beta   90.00
_cell.angle_gamma   90.00
#
_symmetry.space_group_name_H-M   'P 1'
#
loop_
_entity.id
_entity.type
_entity.pdbx_description
1 polymer ?
#
loop_
_entity_poly.entity_id
_entity_poly.type
_entity_poly.pdbx_seq_one_letter_code
_entity_poly.pdbx_strand_id
1 'polypeptide(L)'
;MAGWVIQLSGPVSRDTTTDVNGNYVVGNLPGGTYLVCEVLQTSWRQTVPMSGPVCPAGGFGYTVDIPDGVAIRFLGNDFGTVTP
;
A
#
# COMPACT_ATOMS: atom_id res chain seq x y z
N MET A 1 -11.15 3.93 6.06
CA MET A 1 -10.43 2.99 6.96
C MET A 1 -9.19 3.70 7.48
N ALA A 2 -9.23 4.19 8.72
CA ALA A 2 -8.12 4.95 9.30
C ALA A 2 -7.08 4.04 9.96
N GLY A 3 -5.81 4.44 9.94
CA GLY A 3 -4.79 3.80 10.77
C GLY A 3 -4.13 2.56 10.17
N TRP A 4 -4.32 2.29 8.87
CA TRP A 4 -3.65 1.18 8.20
C TRP A 4 -2.27 1.61 7.72
N VAL A 5 -1.26 0.78 7.99
CA VAL A 5 0.11 1.03 7.53
C VAL A 5 0.24 0.53 6.10
N ILE A 6 0.65 1.42 5.21
CA ILE A 6 1.00 1.10 3.83
C ILE A 6 2.50 1.14 3.69
N GLN A 7 3.08 0.08 3.17
CA GLN A 7 4.50 -0.07 2.89
C GLN A 7 4.75 -0.05 1.39
N LEU A 8 5.75 0.71 0.97
CA LEU A 8 6.26 0.76 -0.39
C LEU A 8 7.68 0.21 -0.38
N SER A 9 7.94 -0.74 -1.27
CA SER A 9 9.26 -1.35 -1.47
C SER A 9 9.66 -1.26 -2.94
N GLY A 10 10.78 -0.62 -3.23
CA GLY A 10 11.29 -0.44 -4.59
C GLY A 10 12.70 0.13 -4.55
N PRO A 11 13.04 1.13 -5.40
CA PRO A 11 14.30 1.86 -5.32
C PRO A 11 14.61 2.42 -3.91
N VAL A 12 13.57 2.81 -3.18
CA VAL A 12 13.62 3.13 -1.75
C VAL A 12 12.46 2.47 -1.03
N SER A 13 12.61 2.26 0.28
CA SER A 13 11.50 1.82 1.14
C SER A 13 10.88 3.01 1.86
N ARG A 14 9.55 3.08 1.89
CA ARG A 14 8.79 4.06 2.67
C ARG A 14 7.54 3.43 3.24
N ASP A 15 7.06 3.98 4.34
CA ASP A 15 5.74 3.68 4.87
C ASP A 15 4.94 4.95 5.12
N THR A 16 3.63 4.78 5.21
CA THR A 16 2.68 5.83 5.59
C THR A 16 1.45 5.20 6.21
N THR A 17 0.58 6.03 6.80
CA THR A 17 -0.65 5.57 7.42
C THR A 17 -1.85 6.20 6.74
N THR A 18 -2.90 5.40 6.53
CA THR A 18 -4.16 5.90 5.96
C THR A 18 -4.86 6.89 6.89
N ASP A 19 -5.42 7.95 6.32
CA ASP A 19 -6.24 8.93 7.03
C ASP A 19 -7.65 8.39 7.35
N VAL A 20 -8.48 9.20 7.99
CA VAL A 20 -9.88 8.86 8.33
C VAL A 20 -10.69 8.33 7.14
N ASN A 21 -10.38 8.80 5.93
CA ASN A 21 -11.05 8.42 4.70
C ASN A 21 -10.39 7.21 4.01
N GLY A 22 -9.30 6.65 4.55
CA GLY A 22 -8.53 5.58 3.90
C GLY A 22 -7.51 6.09 2.88
N ASN A 23 -7.30 7.40 2.77
CA ASN A 23 -6.37 7.96 1.81
C ASN A 23 -4.96 8.05 2.40
N TYR A 24 -3.96 7.92 1.54
CA TYR A 24 -2.57 8.15 1.92
C TYR A 24 -1.79 8.77 0.77
N VAL A 25 -0.73 9.48 1.13
CA VAL A 25 0.17 10.13 0.17
C VAL A 25 1.60 9.76 0.52
N VAL A 26 2.36 9.34 -0.49
CA VAL A 26 3.80 9.13 -0.38
C VAL A 26 4.47 9.97 -1.45
N GLY A 27 5.19 11.00 -1.00
CA GLY A 27 5.85 11.98 -1.87
C GLY A 27 7.37 11.82 -1.88
N ASN A 28 8.01 12.50 -2.84
CA ASN A 28 9.46 12.50 -3.03
C ASN A 28 10.04 11.08 -3.21
N LEU A 29 9.37 10.27 -4.02
CA LEU A 29 9.88 8.96 -4.42
C LEU A 29 10.72 9.14 -5.69
N PRO A 30 11.94 8.59 -5.73
CA PRO A 30 12.68 8.47 -6.98
C PRO A 30 11.91 7.57 -7.95
N GLY A 31 12.12 7.79 -9.24
CA GLY A 31 11.47 7.00 -10.28
C GLY A 31 11.84 5.52 -10.19
N GLY A 32 10.87 4.64 -10.43
CA GLY A 32 11.06 3.19 -10.50
C GLY A 32 9.80 2.41 -10.13
N THR A 33 9.93 1.09 -10.15
CA THR A 33 8.84 0.16 -9.80
C THR A 33 8.78 -0.04 -8.29
N TYR A 34 7.61 0.15 -7.71
CA TYR A 34 7.36 -0.06 -6.28
C TYR A 34 6.29 -1.13 -6.08
N LEU A 35 6.54 -2.01 -5.12
CA LEU A 35 5.54 -2.87 -4.51
C LEU A 35 4.87 -2.13 -3.37
N VAL A 36 3.56 -1.95 -3.47
CA VAL A 36 2.69 -1.33 -2.45
C VAL A 36 1.96 -2.43 -1.70
N CYS A 37 2.11 -2.45 -0.38
CA CYS A 37 1.58 -3.46 0.53
C CYS A 37 0.84 -2.82 1.69
N GLU A 38 -0.34 -3.34 2.02
CA GLU A 38 -1.01 -3.04 3.29
C GLU A 38 -0.57 -4.03 4.36
N VAL A 39 -0.18 -3.53 5.54
CA VAL A 39 0.18 -4.37 6.67
C VAL A 39 -1.10 -4.89 7.31
N LEU A 40 -1.34 -6.20 7.18
CA LEU A 40 -2.50 -6.87 7.76
C LEU A 40 -2.51 -6.73 9.29
N GLN A 41 -3.57 -6.13 9.82
CA GLN A 41 -3.83 -6.10 11.25
C GLN A 41 -4.26 -7.48 11.75
N THR A 42 -3.97 -7.78 13.02
CA THR A 42 -4.38 -9.03 13.65
C THR A 42 -5.90 -9.21 13.52
N SER A 43 -6.32 -10.41 13.13
CA SER A 43 -7.73 -10.80 12.90
C SER A 43 -8.40 -10.21 11.65
N TRP A 44 -7.69 -9.44 10.83
CA TRP A 44 -8.20 -9.00 9.54
C TRP A 44 -7.79 -9.94 8.43
N ARG A 45 -8.64 -10.03 7.40
CA ARG A 45 -8.36 -10.79 6.19
C ARG A 45 -8.41 -9.86 4.98
N GLN A 46 -7.32 -9.87 4.24
CA GLN A 46 -7.25 -9.23 2.93
C GLN A 46 -8.21 -9.92 1.97
N THR A 47 -9.08 -9.15 1.31
CA THR A 47 -9.91 -9.68 0.22
C THR A 47 -9.41 -9.24 -1.15
N VAL A 48 -8.64 -8.15 -1.27
CA VAL A 48 -7.95 -7.79 -2.51
C VAL A 48 -6.54 -7.20 -2.31
N PRO A 49 -5.62 -7.39 -3.26
CA PRO A 49 -5.72 -8.35 -4.32
C PRO A 49 -5.65 -9.79 -3.77
N MET A 50 -6.38 -10.72 -4.40
CA MET A 50 -6.33 -12.15 -4.03
C MET A 50 -5.09 -12.86 -4.60
N SER A 51 -4.37 -12.20 -5.49
CA SER A 51 -3.13 -12.69 -6.13
C SER A 51 -2.27 -11.51 -6.56
N GLY A 52 -0.95 -11.72 -6.61
CA GLY A 52 0.00 -10.67 -6.96
C GLY A 52 1.37 -10.90 -6.33
N PRO A 53 2.23 -9.87 -6.31
CA PRO A 53 3.46 -9.89 -5.52
C PRO A 53 3.16 -10.10 -4.04
N VAL A 54 3.92 -10.98 -3.40
CA VAL A 54 3.74 -11.30 -1.97
C VAL A 54 4.31 -10.18 -1.12
N CYS A 55 3.52 -9.72 -0.14
CA CYS A 55 3.94 -8.70 0.79
C CYS A 55 4.79 -9.29 1.94
N PRO A 56 5.79 -8.56 2.46
CA PRO A 56 6.62 -9.04 3.58
C PRO A 56 5.82 -9.35 4.84
N ALA A 57 4.75 -8.58 5.09
CA ALA A 57 3.84 -8.76 6.22
C ALA A 57 2.72 -9.81 5.96
N GLY A 58 2.79 -10.54 4.85
CA GLY A 58 1.75 -11.45 4.40
C GLY A 58 0.71 -10.75 3.51
N GLY A 59 -0.03 -11.55 2.75
CA GLY A 59 -0.98 -11.03 1.75
C GLY A 59 -0.31 -10.68 0.41
N PHE A 60 -1.05 -9.96 -0.43
CA PHE A 60 -0.64 -9.58 -1.78
C PHE A 60 -0.64 -8.06 -1.97
N GLY A 61 0.31 -7.56 -2.74
CA GLY A 61 0.47 -6.14 -3.02
C GLY A 61 0.14 -5.76 -4.46
N TYR A 62 0.26 -4.48 -4.76
CA TYR A 62 0.22 -3.95 -6.12
C TYR A 62 1.60 -3.47 -6.56
N THR A 63 1.99 -3.73 -7.81
CA THR A 63 3.16 -3.10 -8.42
C THR A 63 2.74 -1.81 -9.12
N VAL A 64 3.44 -0.71 -8.85
CA VAL A 64 3.19 0.58 -9.46
C VAL A 64 4.51 1.17 -9.94
N ASP A 65 4.56 1.55 -11.22
CA ASP A 65 5.69 2.29 -11.79
C ASP A 65 5.52 3.78 -11.56
N ILE A 66 6.49 4.37 -10.88
CA ILE A 66 6.50 5.80 -10.52
C ILE A 66 7.50 6.52 -11.44
N PRO A 67 7.09 7.56 -12.18
CA PRO A 67 8.02 8.44 -12.89
C PRO A 67 8.86 9.24 -11.90
N ASP A 68 10.07 9.63 -12.29
CA ASP A 68 10.96 10.38 -11.39
C ASP A 68 10.33 11.70 -10.91
N GLY A 69 10.44 11.97 -9.61
CA GLY A 69 9.95 13.21 -8.99
C GLY A 69 8.43 13.31 -8.81
N VAL A 70 7.66 12.23 -9.00
CA VAL A 70 6.20 12.23 -8.85
C VAL A 70 5.77 11.73 -7.47
N ALA A 71 4.79 12.42 -6.86
CA ALA A 71 4.10 11.92 -5.67
C ALA A 71 2.93 11.02 -6.07
N ILE A 72 2.77 9.89 -5.39
CA ILE A 72 1.61 9.03 -5.56
C ILE A 72 0.52 9.45 -4.57
N ARG A 73 -0.68 9.62 -5.09
CA ARG A 73 -1.91 9.76 -4.32
C ARG A 73 -2.80 8.59 -4.67
N PHE A 74 -3.04 7.73 -3.70
CA PHE A 74 -4.05 6.71 -3.83
C PHE A 74 -5.31 7.23 -3.14
N LEU A 75 -6.31 7.55 -3.95
CA LEU A 75 -7.63 7.98 -3.50
C LEU A 75 -8.51 6.74 -3.45
N GLY A 76 -8.78 6.23 -2.26
CA GLY A 76 -9.65 5.06 -2.08
C GLY A 76 -9.09 3.74 -2.64
N ASN A 77 -7.77 3.53 -2.68
CA ASN A 77 -7.22 2.19 -2.90
C ASN A 77 -7.51 1.33 -1.67
N ASP A 78 -8.62 0.63 -1.73
CA ASP A 78 -9.01 -0.38 -0.77
C ASP A 78 -8.27 -1.69 -1.10
N PHE A 79 -7.47 -2.22 -0.16
CA PHE A 79 -7.02 -3.62 -0.20
C PHE A 79 -8.17 -4.58 0.21
N GLY A 80 -9.41 -4.08 0.23
CA GLY A 80 -10.62 -4.81 0.56
C GLY A 80 -10.46 -5.55 1.87
N THR A 81 -10.07 -4.88 2.93
CA THR A 81 -9.96 -5.55 4.23
C THR A 81 -11.35 -5.60 4.86
N VAL A 82 -11.81 -6.80 5.19
CA VAL A 82 -13.09 -6.99 5.90
C VAL A 82 -12.80 -7.38 7.34
N THR A 83 -13.52 -6.78 8.29
CA THR A 83 -13.62 -7.33 9.64
C THR A 83 -14.35 -8.67 9.55
N PRO A 84 -14.00 -9.69 10.35
CA PRO A 84 -14.84 -10.87 10.51
C PRO A 84 -16.24 -10.50 11.03
#